data_AF-A0A482M2V1-F1
#
_entry.id   AF-A0A482M2V1-F1
#
_cell.length_a   1.000
_cell.length_b   1.000
_cell.length_c   1.000
_cell.angle_alpha   90.00
_cell.angle_beta   90.00
_cell.angle_gamma   90.00
#
_symmetry.space_group_name_H-M   'P 1'
#
loop_
_entity.id
_entity.type
_entity.pdbx_description
1 polymer ?
#
loop_
_entity_poly.entity_id
_entity_poly.type
_entity_poly.pdbx_seq_one_letter_code
_entity_poly.pdbx_strand_id
1 'polypeptide(L)'
;METIEITARYISENARMNFMPAAFRGAFFSADHFIQSFLNRYAKDYQGGYWEYLQASNGAFFMEAPQPLWLSLPNYFEGECSAREVGIIVCLYAYRLLLRAGI
;
A
#
# COMPACT_ATOMS: atom_id res chain seq x y z
N MET A 1 10.71 -22.59 -17.02
CA MET A 1 10.72 -21.77 -15.80
C MET A 1 9.43 -22.09 -15.08
N GLU A 2 9.46 -22.66 -13.88
CA GLU A 2 8.23 -22.82 -13.09
C GLU A 2 7.79 -21.45 -12.58
N THR A 3 6.51 -21.11 -12.77
CA THR A 3 5.92 -19.87 -12.28
C THR A 3 5.28 -20.16 -10.92
N ILE A 4 5.68 -19.42 -9.89
CA ILE A 4 5.01 -19.45 -8.59
C ILE A 4 3.80 -18.51 -8.67
N GLU A 5 2.60 -19.04 -8.54
CA GLU A 5 1.38 -18.25 -8.49
C GLU A 5 1.19 -17.64 -7.09
N ILE A 6 1.08 -16.31 -7.03
CA ILE A 6 0.77 -15.59 -5.80
C ILE A 6 -0.64 -14.99 -5.94
N THR A 7 -1.59 -15.58 -5.21
CA THR A 7 -2.96 -15.05 -5.09
C THR A 7 -3.07 -14.06 -3.92
N ALA A 8 -4.07 -13.19 -3.96
CA ALA A 8 -4.39 -12.24 -2.88
C ALA A 8 -5.88 -12.32 -2.50
N ARG A 9 -6.17 -12.14 -1.22
CA ARG A 9 -7.54 -12.12 -0.67
C ARG A 9 -7.80 -10.83 0.10
N TYR A 10 -9.02 -10.31 0.00
CA TYR A 10 -9.49 -9.19 0.81
C TYR A 10 -9.63 -9.62 2.28
N ILE A 11 -9.23 -8.72 3.17
CA ILE A 11 -9.41 -8.86 4.61
C ILE A 11 -10.85 -8.48 4.95
N SER A 12 -11.56 -9.37 5.63
CA SER A 12 -12.92 -9.09 6.09
C SER A 12 -12.97 -7.91 7.07
N GLU A 13 -14.07 -7.18 7.09
CA GLU A 13 -14.33 -6.08 8.04
C GLU A 13 -13.99 -6.42 9.50
N ASN A 14 -14.37 -7.61 9.97
CA ASN A 14 -14.09 -8.05 11.35
C ASN A 14 -12.59 -8.15 11.67
N ALA A 15 -11.74 -8.37 10.67
CA ALA A 15 -10.29 -8.48 10.82
C ALA A 15 -9.54 -7.18 10.45
N ARG A 16 -10.25 -6.20 9.91
CA ARG A 16 -9.69 -4.96 9.35
C ARG A 16 -8.90 -4.14 10.37
N MET A 17 -9.42 -4.00 11.60
CA MET A 17 -8.74 -3.27 12.68
C MET A 17 -7.38 -3.86 13.04
N ASN A 18 -7.17 -5.15 12.80
CA ASN A 18 -5.92 -5.85 13.11
C ASN A 18 -4.92 -5.83 11.94
N PHE A 19 -5.32 -5.37 10.76
CA PHE A 19 -4.49 -5.41 9.56
C PHE A 19 -3.25 -4.52 9.68
N MET A 20 -3.44 -3.21 9.92
CA MET A 20 -2.34 -2.24 9.96
C MET A 20 -1.29 -2.61 11.03
N PRO A 21 -1.69 -3.00 12.27
CA PRO A 21 -0.75 -3.53 13.25
C PRO A 21 -0.04 -4.82 12.80
N ALA A 22 -0.69 -5.73 12.08
CA ALA A 22 -0.06 -6.95 11.59
C ALA A 22 0.95 -6.68 10.46
N ALA A 23 0.60 -5.80 9.52
CA ALA A 23 1.42 -5.48 8.35
C ALA A 23 2.65 -4.63 8.72
N PHE A 24 2.47 -3.65 9.60
CA PHE A 24 3.50 -2.63 9.90
C PHE A 24 4.01 -2.68 11.35
N ARG A 25 3.56 -3.65 12.15
CA ARG A 25 3.97 -3.84 13.57
C ARG A 25 3.82 -2.52 14.35
N GLY A 26 4.77 -2.18 15.22
CA GLY A 26 4.74 -0.94 16.01
C GLY A 26 4.83 0.36 15.19
N ALA A 27 5.09 0.27 13.89
CA ALA A 27 5.22 1.41 12.99
C ALA A 27 3.92 1.79 12.26
N PHE A 28 2.80 1.13 12.55
CA PHE A 28 1.58 1.27 11.73
C PHE A 28 1.05 2.72 11.62
N PHE A 29 1.17 3.53 12.67
CA PHE A 29 0.82 4.97 12.59
C PHE A 29 1.77 5.75 11.67
N SER A 30 3.07 5.46 11.73
CA SER A 30 4.05 6.08 10.85
C SER A 30 3.85 5.65 9.40
N ALA A 31 3.49 4.40 9.16
CA ALA A 31 3.14 3.88 7.85
C ALA A 31 1.93 4.61 7.28
N ASP A 32 0.83 4.69 8.05
CA ASP A 32 -0.39 5.38 7.61
C ASP A 32 -0.13 6.84 7.27
N HIS A 33 0.54 7.57 8.16
CA HIS A 33 0.91 8.96 7.93
C HIS A 33 1.78 9.13 6.69
N PHE A 34 2.75 8.24 6.48
CA PHE A 34 3.59 8.24 5.29
C PHE A 34 2.78 8.02 4.02
N ILE A 35 1.87 7.03 4.00
CA ILE A 35 1.04 6.69 2.84
C ILE A 35 0.19 7.89 2.42
N GLN A 36 -0.50 8.54 3.38
CA GLN A 36 -1.30 9.73 3.10
C GLN A 36 -0.43 10.88 2.57
N SER A 37 0.72 11.13 3.20
CA SER A 37 1.65 12.20 2.78
C SER A 37 2.26 11.94 1.41
N PHE A 38 2.56 10.68 1.09
CA PHE A 38 3.09 10.26 -0.19
C PHE A 38 2.10 10.54 -1.31
N LEU A 39 0.84 10.13 -1.13
CA LEU A 39 -0.18 10.31 -2.16
C LEU A 39 -0.61 11.77 -2.31
N ASN A 40 -0.69 12.53 -1.22
CA ASN A 40 -0.90 13.99 -1.30
C ASN A 40 0.18 14.70 -2.12
N ARG A 41 1.41 14.15 -2.15
CA ARG A 41 2.54 14.73 -2.86
C ARG A 41 2.65 14.26 -4.32
N TYR A 42 2.38 12.99 -4.56
CA TYR A 42 2.74 12.32 -5.81
C TYR A 42 1.53 11.83 -6.61
N ALA A 43 0.33 11.82 -6.05
CA ALA A 43 -0.89 11.49 -6.78
C ALA A 43 -1.65 12.77 -7.15
N LYS A 44 -2.14 12.84 -8.38
CA LYS A 44 -2.99 13.93 -8.83
C LYS A 44 -4.37 13.83 -8.17
N ASP A 45 -4.83 14.95 -7.61
CA ASP A 45 -6.18 15.12 -7.05
C ASP A 45 -6.59 14.06 -6.00
N TYR A 46 -5.63 13.45 -5.28
CA TYR A 46 -5.93 12.47 -4.24
C TYR A 46 -6.65 13.12 -3.05
N GLN A 47 -7.76 12.51 -2.62
CA GLN A 47 -8.63 13.01 -1.54
C GLN A 47 -8.75 12.04 -0.35
N GLY A 48 -7.90 11.02 -0.28
CA GLY A 48 -8.11 9.93 0.68
C GLY A 48 -9.21 8.96 0.24
N GLY A 49 -9.82 8.28 1.20
CA GLY A 49 -10.96 7.39 0.99
C GLY A 49 -10.83 6.06 1.72
N TYR A 50 -11.72 5.13 1.40
CA TYR A 50 -11.74 3.80 1.99
C TYR A 50 -10.80 2.85 1.25
N TRP A 51 -9.73 2.42 1.91
CA TRP A 51 -8.75 1.51 1.34
C TRP A 51 -9.16 0.07 1.54
N GLU A 52 -8.93 -0.79 0.57
CA GLU A 52 -9.09 -2.22 0.77
C GLU A 52 -7.78 -2.85 1.27
N TYR A 53 -7.88 -3.83 2.17
CA TYR A 53 -6.71 -4.51 2.74
C TYR A 53 -6.62 -5.93 2.22
N LEU A 54 -5.42 -6.34 1.81
CA LEU A 54 -5.20 -7.62 1.16
C LEU A 54 -4.05 -8.39 1.80
N GLN A 55 -4.22 -9.70 1.88
CA GLN A 55 -3.16 -10.64 2.23
C GLN A 55 -2.86 -11.54 1.03
N ALA A 56 -1.58 -11.60 0.67
CA ALA A 56 -1.08 -12.51 -0.35
C ALA A 56 -0.85 -13.92 0.22
N SER A 57 -0.96 -14.94 -0.63
CA SER A 57 -0.72 -16.36 -0.31
C SER A 57 0.68 -16.66 0.20
N ASN A 58 1.66 -15.81 -0.12
CA ASN A 58 3.03 -15.89 0.41
C ASN A 58 3.22 -15.18 1.77
N GLY A 59 2.13 -14.71 2.39
CA GLY A 59 2.16 -14.03 3.68
C GLY A 59 2.40 -12.51 3.62
N ALA A 60 2.62 -11.93 2.44
CA ALA A 60 2.74 -10.48 2.30
C ALA A 60 1.41 -9.76 2.54
N PHE A 61 1.49 -8.52 3.01
CA PHE A 61 0.34 -7.62 3.18
C PHE A 61 0.50 -6.42 2.27
N PHE A 62 -0.59 -6.01 1.63
CA PHE A 62 -0.66 -4.77 0.86
C PHE A 62 -2.08 -4.24 0.87
N MET A 63 -2.27 -3.06 0.32
CA MET A 63 -3.56 -2.39 0.27
C MET A 63 -3.93 -2.09 -1.18
N GLU A 64 -5.17 -1.73 -1.39
CA GLU A 64 -5.72 -1.29 -2.66
C GLU A 64 -6.41 0.06 -2.44
N ALA A 65 -6.09 1.03 -3.29
CA ALA A 65 -6.58 2.39 -3.15
C ALA A 65 -8.10 2.46 -3.43
N PRO A 66 -8.80 3.51 -2.99
CA PRO A 66 -10.23 3.66 -3.24
C PRO A 66 -10.61 3.76 -4.73
N GLN A 67 -9.65 4.21 -5.56
CA GLN A 67 -9.82 4.43 -6.99
C GLN A 67 -8.46 4.43 -7.72
N PRO A 68 -8.44 4.28 -9.06
CA PRO A 68 -7.27 4.56 -9.87
C PRO A 68 -6.77 6.00 -9.67
N LEU A 69 -5.46 6.21 -9.76
CA LEU A 69 -4.83 7.52 -9.60
C LEU A 69 -3.73 7.74 -10.64
N TRP A 70 -3.57 8.98 -11.07
CA TRP A 70 -2.38 9.41 -11.82
C TRP A 70 -1.25 9.70 -10.84
N LEU A 71 -0.14 8.98 -10.96
CA LEU A 71 1.05 9.15 -10.12
C LEU A 71 2.17 9.85 -10.89
N SER A 72 2.85 10.80 -10.26
CA SER A 72 4.11 11.38 -10.71
C SER A 72 5.17 11.11 -9.64
N LEU A 73 6.03 10.12 -9.88
CA LEU A 73 6.92 9.54 -8.89
C LEU A 73 8.39 10.02 -9.03
N PRO A 74 9.20 9.97 -7.96
CA PRO A 74 10.60 10.42 -8.00
C PRO A 74 11.53 9.63 -8.92
N ASN A 75 11.10 8.46 -9.40
CA ASN A 75 11.86 7.60 -10.31
C ASN A 75 11.54 7.88 -11.79
N TYR A 76 11.03 9.09 -12.10
CA TYR A 76 10.63 9.52 -13.43
C TYR A 76 9.42 8.77 -14.02
N PHE A 77 8.71 7.97 -13.22
CA PHE A 77 7.44 7.41 -13.62
C PHE A 77 6.35 8.49 -13.55
N GLU A 78 5.60 8.64 -14.62
CA GLU A 78 4.40 9.47 -14.66
C GLU A 78 3.32 8.77 -15.47
N GLY A 79 2.17 8.51 -14.85
CA GLY A 79 1.07 7.83 -15.53
C GLY A 79 -0.05 7.38 -14.61
N GLU A 80 -1.11 6.87 -15.22
CA GLU A 80 -2.25 6.27 -14.53
C GLU A 80 -1.89 4.90 -13.95
N CYS A 81 -2.30 4.66 -12.72
CA CYS A 81 -2.20 3.38 -12.03
C CYS A 81 -3.60 2.98 -11.57
N SER A 82 -3.94 1.70 -11.75
CA SER A 82 -5.11 1.10 -11.12
C SER A 82 -5.03 1.20 -9.59
N ALA A 83 -6.19 1.11 -8.94
CA ALA A 83 -6.30 1.12 -7.48
C ALA A 83 -5.32 0.15 -6.79
N ARG A 84 -5.17 -1.05 -7.35
CA ARG A 84 -4.26 -2.08 -6.81
C ARG A 84 -2.80 -1.72 -7.00
N GLU A 85 -2.43 -1.22 -8.17
CA GLU A 85 -1.05 -0.79 -8.44
C GLU A 85 -0.64 0.35 -7.52
N VAL A 86 -1.50 1.37 -7.33
CA VAL A 86 -1.27 2.46 -6.38
C VAL A 86 -0.96 1.90 -4.99
N GLY A 87 -1.78 0.96 -4.52
CA GLY A 87 -1.64 0.41 -3.18
C GLY A 87 -0.38 -0.45 -3.00
N ILE A 88 -0.02 -1.25 -4.00
CA ILE A 88 1.27 -1.98 -4.01
C ILE A 88 2.44 -1.00 -3.98
N ILE A 89 2.44 0.01 -4.85
CA ILE A 89 3.51 1.01 -4.96
C ILE A 89 3.71 1.71 -3.62
N VAL A 90 2.65 2.25 -3.02
CA VAL A 90 2.78 3.03 -1.78
C VAL A 90 3.20 2.17 -0.59
N CYS A 91 2.74 0.91 -0.52
CA CYS A 91 3.18 -0.04 0.50
C CYS A 91 4.68 -0.32 0.39
N LEU A 92 5.22 -0.50 -0.82
CA LEU A 92 6.66 -0.71 -1.02
C LEU A 92 7.49 0.49 -0.58
N TYR A 93 7.03 1.72 -0.87
CA TYR A 93 7.69 2.93 -0.37
C TYR A 93 7.64 3.03 1.15
N ALA A 94 6.51 2.68 1.77
CA ALA A 94 6.36 2.65 3.23
C ALA A 94 7.30 1.62 3.86
N TYR A 95 7.32 0.38 3.38
CA TYR A 95 8.22 -0.67 3.88
C TYR A 95 9.69 -0.27 3.76
N ARG A 96 10.10 0.32 2.64
CA ARG A 96 11.48 0.84 2.47
C ARG A 96 11.83 1.89 3.51
N LEU A 97 10.91 2.81 3.82
CA LEU A 97 11.14 3.84 4.83
C LEU A 97 11.30 3.22 6.22
N LEU A 98 10.41 2.30 6.60
CA LEU A 98 10.45 1.64 7.90
C LEU A 98 11.72 0.82 8.10
N LEU A 99 12.12 0.04 7.08
CA LEU A 99 13.38 -0.71 7.10
C LEU A 99 14.60 0.20 7.32
N ARG A 100 14.60 1.40 6.74
CA ARG A 100 15.67 2.39 6.96
C ARG A 100 15.64 3.01 8.35
N ALA A 101 14.47 3.08 8.98
CA ALA A 101 14.31 3.55 10.35
C ALA A 101 14.67 2.49 11.41
N GLY A 102 15.00 1.26 11.00
CA GLY A 102 15.32 0.15 11.90
C GLY A 102 14.10 -0.45 12.59
N ILE A 103 12.92 -0.29 11.98
CA ILE A 103 11.64 -0.83 12.46
C ILE A 103 11.22 -2.04 11.62
#